data_AF-A0A6P1AK94-F1
#
_entry.id   AF-A0A6P1AK94-F1
#
_cell.length_a   1.000
_cell.length_b   1.000
_cell.length_c   1.000
_cell.angle_alpha   90.00
_cell.angle_beta   90.00
_cell.angle_gamma   90.00
#
_symmetry.space_group_name_H-M   'P 1'
#
loop_
_entity.id
_entity.type
_entity.pdbx_description
1 polymer ?
#
loop_
_entity_poly.entity_id
_entity_poly.type
_entity_poly.pdbx_seq_one_letter_code
_entity_poly.pdbx_strand_id
1 'polypeptide(L)'
;RITSNASSIVTDAARELFADQPQLVQPGGNAYTNRRMAACLRDMEIILRYVTYAILAGDASVLEDRCLNGLRETYQALGVPGASVAAGVQKMKDAAIKIANDPNGITQGDCSQLMSEVASYFDKAASAVA
;
A
#
# COMPACT_ATOMS: atom_id res chain seq x y z
N ARG A 1 -1.45 -15.26 -2.92
CA ARG A 1 -1.12 -14.51 -4.16
C ARG A 1 -0.47 -13.16 -3.88
N ILE A 2 -0.99 -12.35 -2.96
CA ILE A 2 -0.37 -11.09 -2.56
C ILE A 2 1.03 -11.32 -1.95
N THR A 3 1.17 -12.23 -0.98
CA THR A 3 2.46 -12.53 -0.33
C THR A 3 3.56 -12.95 -1.30
N SER A 4 3.26 -13.82 -2.27
CA SER A 4 4.24 -14.30 -3.26
C SER A 4 4.67 -13.22 -4.26
N ASN A 5 3.91 -12.12 -4.37
CA ASN A 5 4.18 -11.02 -5.29
C ASN A 5 4.40 -9.68 -4.55
N ALA A 6 4.69 -9.71 -3.25
CA ALA A 6 4.75 -8.52 -2.41
C ALA A 6 5.78 -7.51 -2.93
N SER A 7 6.98 -7.97 -3.28
CA SER A 7 8.04 -7.11 -3.82
C SER A 7 7.59 -6.41 -5.10
N SER A 8 6.99 -7.14 -6.05
CA SER A 8 6.52 -6.58 -7.32
C SER A 8 5.43 -5.54 -7.11
N ILE A 9 4.44 -5.83 -6.24
CA ILE A 9 3.36 -4.88 -5.90
C ILE A 9 3.93 -3.57 -5.38
N VAL A 10 4.86 -3.64 -4.43
CA VAL A 10 5.47 -2.43 -3.83
C VAL A 10 6.31 -1.68 -4.86
N THR A 11 7.15 -2.36 -5.64
CA THR A 11 8.05 -1.68 -6.59
C THR A 11 7.30 -1.06 -7.77
N ASP A 12 6.25 -1.71 -8.26
CA ASP A 12 5.45 -1.20 -9.38
C ASP A 12 4.63 0.02 -8.92
N ALA A 13 3.98 -0.07 -7.75
CA ALA A 13 3.25 1.05 -7.17
C ALA A 13 4.16 2.25 -6.88
N ALA A 14 5.37 2.03 -6.37
CA ALA A 14 6.34 3.08 -6.12
C ALA A 14 6.81 3.74 -7.42
N ARG A 15 7.09 2.94 -8.46
CA ARG A 15 7.49 3.46 -9.78
C ARG A 15 6.41 4.35 -10.36
N GLU A 16 5.16 3.90 -10.33
CA GLU A 16 4.03 4.69 -10.80
C GLU A 16 3.81 5.96 -9.96
N LEU A 17 3.98 5.88 -8.63
CA LEU A 17 3.89 7.06 -7.76
C LEU A 17 4.93 8.12 -8.13
N PHE A 18 6.17 7.72 -8.38
CA PHE A 18 7.24 8.67 -8.73
C PHE A 18 7.16 9.16 -10.18
N ALA A 19 6.48 8.43 -11.06
CA ALA A 19 6.14 8.93 -12.39
C ALA A 19 5.07 10.03 -12.31
N ASP A 20 4.05 9.87 -11.46
CA ASP A 20 2.99 10.86 -11.26
C ASP A 20 3.46 12.05 -10.42
N GLN A 21 4.38 11.83 -9.48
CA GLN A 21 4.87 12.83 -8.54
C GLN A 21 6.42 12.88 -8.52
N PRO A 22 7.05 13.32 -9.63
CA PRO A 22 8.52 13.34 -9.76
C PRO A 22 9.20 14.24 -8.73
N GLN A 23 8.51 15.25 -8.20
CA GLN A 23 9.03 16.15 -7.16
C GLN A 23 9.39 15.41 -5.86
N LEU A 24 8.84 14.22 -5.59
CA LEU A 24 9.15 13.45 -4.39
C LEU A 24 10.61 12.95 -4.37
N VAL A 25 11.17 12.66 -5.55
CA VAL A 25 12.51 12.08 -5.73
C VAL A 25 13.56 13.09 -6.20
N GLN A 26 13.18 14.35 -6.39
CA GLN A 26 14.09 15.45 -6.71
C GLN A 26 14.71 16.05 -5.43
N PRO A 27 15.84 16.78 -5.53
CA PRO A 27 16.43 17.46 -4.37
C PRO A 27 15.40 18.29 -3.59
N GLY A 28 15.30 18.06 -2.28
CA GLY A 28 14.28 18.66 -1.41
C GLY A 28 13.01 17.82 -1.22
N GLY A 29 12.80 16.78 -2.04
CA GLY A 29 11.68 15.86 -1.92
C GLY A 29 11.77 14.91 -0.73
N ASN A 30 10.62 14.39 -0.30
CA ASN A 30 10.53 13.48 0.85
C ASN A 30 11.02 12.05 0.57
N ALA A 31 11.17 11.66 -0.69
CA ALA A 31 11.79 10.41 -1.11
C ALA A 31 13.20 10.61 -1.69
N TYR A 32 13.75 11.83 -1.62
CA TYR A 32 15.11 12.14 -2.06
C TYR A 32 16.16 11.61 -1.08
N THR A 33 17.29 11.10 -1.60
CA THR A 33 18.31 10.27 -0.93
C THR A 33 17.95 8.79 -0.77
N ASN A 34 18.96 7.92 -0.85
CA ASN A 34 18.79 6.47 -0.72
C ASN A 34 18.13 6.06 0.60
N ARG A 35 18.44 6.75 1.70
CA ARG A 35 17.86 6.46 3.02
C ARG A 35 16.35 6.72 3.06
N ARG A 36 15.90 7.84 2.48
CA ARG A 36 14.47 8.19 2.46
C ARG A 36 13.70 7.34 1.46
N MET A 37 14.28 7.04 0.30
CA MET A 37 13.72 6.09 -0.66
C MET A 37 13.51 4.70 -0.01
N ALA A 38 14.52 4.17 0.68
CA ALA A 38 14.41 2.90 1.38
C ALA A 38 13.34 2.92 2.48
N ALA A 39 13.21 4.03 3.21
CA ALA A 39 12.16 4.21 4.20
C ALA A 39 10.75 4.20 3.56
N CYS A 40 10.57 4.90 2.44
CA CYS A 40 9.30 4.92 1.70
C CYS A 40 8.89 3.52 1.24
N LEU A 41 9.82 2.77 0.62
CA LEU A 41 9.55 1.40 0.17
C LEU A 41 9.24 0.45 1.33
N ARG A 42 9.95 0.57 2.45
CA ARG A 42 9.68 -0.20 3.66
C ARG A 42 8.29 0.10 4.22
N ASP A 43 7.89 1.36 4.27
CA ASP A 43 6.57 1.74 4.77
C ASP A 43 5.44 1.18 3.87
N MET A 44 5.63 1.20 2.55
CA MET A 44 4.73 0.54 1.59
C MET A 44 4.63 -0.97 1.83
N GLU A 45 5.76 -1.65 2.06
CA GLU A 45 5.79 -3.07 2.41
C GLU A 45 5.06 -3.36 3.73
N ILE A 46 5.25 -2.52 4.75
CA ILE A 46 4.57 -2.64 6.05
C ILE A 46 3.05 -2.56 5.87
N ILE A 47 2.56 -1.59 5.10
CA ILE A 47 1.12 -1.46 4.83
C ILE A 47 0.59 -2.70 4.11
N LEU A 48 1.27 -3.15 3.04
CA LEU A 48 0.86 -4.34 2.29
C LEU A 48 0.80 -5.60 3.18
N ARG A 49 1.76 -5.73 4.10
CA ARG A 49 1.83 -6.83 5.06
C ARG A 49 0.65 -6.82 6.03
N TYR A 50 0.30 -5.67 6.60
CA TYR A 50 -0.84 -5.56 7.52
C TYR A 50 -2.19 -5.69 6.80
N VAL A 51 -2.30 -5.21 5.56
CA VAL A 51 -3.46 -5.50 4.71
C VAL A 51 -3.59 -7.01 4.48
N THR A 52 -2.48 -7.71 4.21
CA THR A 52 -2.49 -9.17 4.05
C THR A 52 -2.93 -9.89 5.34
N TYR A 53 -2.56 -9.38 6.52
CA TYR A 53 -3.04 -9.92 7.78
C TYR A 53 -4.54 -9.68 7.98
N ALA A 54 -5.04 -8.50 7.64
CA ALA A 54 -6.47 -8.20 7.71
C ALA A 54 -7.29 -9.11 6.79
N ILE A 55 -6.82 -9.34 5.55
CA ILE A 55 -7.45 -10.27 4.60
C ILE A 55 -7.51 -11.69 5.16
N LEU A 56 -6.44 -12.16 5.79
CA LEU A 56 -6.42 -13.51 6.37
C LEU A 56 -7.34 -13.62 7.60
N ALA A 57 -7.44 -12.56 8.39
CA ALA A 57 -8.27 -12.51 9.58
C ALA A 57 -9.77 -12.28 9.27
N GLY A 58 -10.09 -11.72 8.10
CA GLY A 58 -11.44 -11.22 7.80
C GLY A 58 -11.84 -10.02 8.67
N ASP A 59 -10.86 -9.30 9.21
CA ASP A 59 -11.07 -8.19 10.13
C ASP A 59 -9.93 -7.16 10.08
N ALA A 60 -10.27 -5.89 10.26
CA ALA A 60 -9.32 -4.78 10.13
C ALA A 60 -8.54 -4.45 11.40
N SER A 61 -8.86 -5.03 12.56
CA SER A 61 -8.27 -4.63 13.86
C SER A 61 -6.75 -4.66 13.87
N VAL A 62 -6.13 -5.70 13.29
CA VAL A 62 -4.67 -5.82 13.23
C VAL A 62 -4.02 -4.71 12.38
N LEU A 63 -4.70 -4.27 11.32
CA LEU A 63 -4.26 -3.17 10.48
C LEU A 63 -4.42 -1.84 11.24
N GLU A 64 -5.56 -1.62 11.87
CA GLU A 64 -5.86 -0.40 12.62
C GLU A 64 -4.92 -0.22 13.82
N ASP A 65 -4.87 -1.20 14.72
CA ASP A 65 -4.19 -1.08 16.01
C ASP A 65 -2.66 -1.08 15.90
N ARG A 66 -2.12 -1.86 14.96
CA ARG A 66 -0.67 -2.13 14.90
C ARG A 66 0.04 -1.41 13.76
N CYS A 67 -0.69 -0.83 12.81
CA CYS A 67 -0.11 -0.15 11.65
C CYS A 67 -0.61 1.28 11.49
N LEU A 68 -1.93 1.51 11.55
CA LEU A 68 -2.51 2.81 11.19
C LEU A 68 -2.60 3.78 12.38
N ASN A 69 -2.73 3.26 13.60
CA ASN A 69 -2.82 4.09 14.80
C ASN A 69 -1.58 4.99 14.97
N GLY A 70 -1.77 6.31 14.93
CA GLY A 70 -0.70 7.30 15.06
C GLY A 70 0.14 7.53 13.79
N LEU A 71 -0.17 6.86 12.67
CA LEU A 71 0.64 6.92 11.46
C LEU A 71 0.54 8.29 10.77
N ARG A 72 -0.65 8.90 10.77
CA ARG A 72 -0.87 10.24 10.22
C ARG A 72 -0.05 11.29 10.96
N GLU A 73 -0.10 11.26 12.29
CA GLU A 73 0.62 12.18 13.17
C GLU A 73 2.12 12.01 12.99
N THR A 74 2.59 10.76 12.82
CA THR A 74 3.99 10.45 12.52
C THR A 74 4.42 11.07 11.18
N TYR A 75 3.64 10.89 10.12
CA TYR A 75 3.94 11.48 8.81
C TYR A 75 3.91 13.01 8.84
N GLN A 76 2.94 13.60 9.53
CA GLN A 76 2.85 15.05 9.70
C GLN A 76 4.07 15.60 10.44
N ALA A 77 4.51 14.96 11.52
CA ALA A 77 5.69 15.37 12.29
C ALA A 77 6.99 15.24 11.48
N LEU A 78 7.07 14.26 10.58
CA LEU A 78 8.23 14.04 9.70
C LEU A 78 8.18 14.88 8.42
N GLY A 79 7.10 15.63 8.17
CA GLY A 79 6.89 16.40 6.95
C GLY A 79 6.62 15.55 5.71
N VAL A 80 6.21 14.30 5.89
CA VAL A 80 5.85 13.37 4.80
C VAL A 80 4.45 13.73 4.28
N PRO A 81 4.26 13.89 2.96
CA PRO A 81 2.96 14.24 2.40
C PRO A 81 1.99 13.06 2.46
N GLY A 82 1.05 13.09 3.41
CA GLY A 82 0.03 12.05 3.61
C GLY A 82 -0.76 11.70 2.35
N ALA A 83 -1.12 12.70 1.55
CA ALA A 83 -1.78 12.51 0.26
C ALA A 83 -0.95 11.68 -0.75
N SER A 84 0.37 11.84 -0.76
CA SER A 84 1.26 11.02 -1.62
C SER A 84 1.36 9.58 -1.11
N VAL A 85 1.38 9.39 0.22
CA VAL A 85 1.33 8.04 0.82
C VAL A 85 0.02 7.36 0.45
N ALA A 86 -1.12 8.05 0.60
CA ALA A 86 -2.43 7.54 0.22
C ALA A 86 -2.49 7.16 -1.27
N ALA A 87 -1.93 7.99 -2.15
CA ALA A 87 -1.82 7.68 -3.57
C ALA A 87 -0.97 6.42 -3.85
N GLY A 88 0.15 6.25 -3.12
CA GLY A 88 0.95 5.03 -3.17
C GLY A 88 0.18 3.79 -2.72
N VAL A 89 -0.63 3.90 -1.66
CA VAL A 89 -1.50 2.81 -1.19
C VAL A 89 -2.57 2.44 -2.23
N GLN A 90 -3.16 3.44 -2.91
CA GLN A 90 -4.11 3.20 -4.00
C GLN A 90 -3.47 2.47 -5.18
N LYS A 91 -2.24 2.82 -5.55
CA LYS A 91 -1.49 2.08 -6.59
C LYS A 91 -1.18 0.64 -6.18
N MET A 92 -0.84 0.41 -4.90
CA MET A 92 -0.68 -0.94 -4.36
C MET A 92 -1.99 -1.74 -4.42
N LYS A 93 -3.14 -1.09 -4.17
CA LYS A 93 -4.47 -1.72 -4.29
C LYS A 93 -4.70 -2.23 -5.70
N ASP A 94 -4.48 -1.39 -6.70
CA ASP A 94 -4.72 -1.73 -8.11
C ASP A 94 -3.82 -2.91 -8.55
N ALA A 95 -2.54 -2.87 -8.20
CA ALA A 95 -1.60 -3.96 -8.46
C ALA A 95 -1.99 -5.26 -7.71
N ALA A 96 -2.37 -5.16 -6.45
CA ALA A 96 -2.77 -6.30 -5.63
C ALA A 96 -4.06 -6.97 -6.15
N ILE A 97 -5.07 -6.18 -6.53
CA ILE A 97 -6.33 -6.70 -7.10
C ILE A 97 -6.06 -7.39 -8.43
N LYS A 98 -5.26 -6.78 -9.31
CA LYS A 98 -4.90 -7.38 -10.60
C LYS A 98 -4.25 -8.76 -10.43
N ILE A 99 -3.35 -8.90 -9.46
CA ILE A 99 -2.66 -10.17 -9.17
C ILE A 99 -3.59 -11.18 -8.47
N ALA A 100 -4.38 -10.71 -7.51
CA ALA A 100 -5.28 -11.58 -6.76
C ALA A 100 -6.36 -12.18 -7.67
N ASN A 101 -6.90 -11.38 -8.60
CA ASN A 101 -8.00 -11.74 -9.50
C ASN A 101 -7.57 -12.37 -10.84
N ASP A 102 -6.28 -12.71 -11.02
CA ASP A 102 -5.80 -13.35 -12.25
C ASP A 102 -6.44 -14.75 -12.44
N PRO A 103 -7.21 -15.03 -13.50
CA PRO A 103 -7.84 -16.33 -13.68
C PRO A 103 -6.85 -17.47 -13.97
N ASN A 104 -5.59 -17.15 -14.30
CA ASN A 104 -4.59 -18.17 -14.62
C ASN A 104 -4.19 -18.97 -13.37
N GLY A 105 -4.10 -20.29 -13.52
CA GLY A 105 -3.59 -21.18 -12.46
C GLY A 105 -4.49 -21.32 -11.22
N ILE A 106 -5.79 -21.05 -11.33
CA ILE A 106 -6.79 -21.30 -10.28
C ILE A 106 -8.09 -21.83 -10.92
N THR A 107 -8.87 -22.59 -10.16
CA THR A 107 -10.22 -23.00 -10.58
C THR A 107 -11.10 -21.76 -10.77
N GLN A 108 -11.81 -21.69 -11.89
CA GLN A 108 -12.70 -20.57 -12.17
C GLN A 108 -13.86 -20.51 -11.19
N GLY A 109 -14.19 -19.31 -10.72
CA GLY A 109 -15.26 -19.04 -9.77
C GLY A 109 -15.43 -17.53 -9.57
N ASP A 110 -16.47 -17.14 -8.84
CA ASP A 110 -16.73 -15.74 -8.49
C ASP A 110 -16.08 -15.38 -7.14
N CYS A 111 -15.03 -14.57 -7.20
CA CYS A 111 -14.33 -14.03 -6.03
C CYS A 111 -14.62 -12.54 -5.81
N SER A 112 -15.71 -12.00 -6.38
CA SER A 112 -16.05 -10.56 -6.33
C SER A 112 -16.15 -10.01 -4.90
N GLN A 113 -16.74 -10.76 -3.98
CA GLN A 113 -16.85 -10.37 -2.56
C GLN A 113 -15.46 -10.27 -1.91
N LEU A 114 -14.57 -11.24 -2.16
CA LEU A 114 -13.21 -11.20 -1.66
C LEU A 114 -12.45 -9.99 -2.22
N MET A 115 -12.60 -9.68 -3.51
CA MET A 115 -11.94 -8.52 -4.11
C MET A 115 -12.48 -7.20 -3.55
N SER A 116 -13.78 -7.12 -3.28
CA SER A 116 -14.39 -5.97 -2.59
C SER A 116 -13.85 -5.79 -1.18
N GLU A 117 -13.70 -6.88 -0.43
CA GLU A 117 -13.14 -6.85 0.93
C GLU A 117 -11.66 -6.45 0.92
N VAL A 118 -10.85 -7.04 0.03
CA VAL A 118 -9.45 -6.66 -0.19
C VAL A 118 -9.32 -5.16 -0.49
N ALA A 119 -10.13 -4.63 -1.40
CA ALA A 119 -10.12 -3.21 -1.74
C ALA A 119 -10.42 -2.33 -0.53
N SER A 120 -11.38 -2.73 0.31
CA SER A 120 -11.78 -1.97 1.50
C SER A 120 -10.65 -1.78 2.51
N TYR A 121 -9.76 -2.76 2.67
CA TYR A 121 -8.61 -2.64 3.57
C TYR A 121 -7.55 -1.65 3.06
N PHE A 122 -7.31 -1.63 1.74
CA PHE A 122 -6.45 -0.61 1.13
C PHE A 122 -7.05 0.78 1.24
N ASP A 123 -8.36 0.93 1.00
CA ASP A 123 -9.06 2.21 1.10
C ASP A 123 -9.06 2.74 2.54
N LYS A 124 -9.19 1.84 3.52
CA LYS A 124 -9.02 2.17 4.94
C LYS A 124 -7.60 2.66 5.25
N ALA A 125 -6.58 1.95 4.77
CA ALA A 125 -5.18 2.37 4.96
C ALA A 125 -4.88 3.73 4.30
N ALA A 126 -5.38 3.98 3.09
CA ALA A 126 -5.22 5.25 2.40
C ALA A 126 -5.92 6.40 3.14
N SER A 127 -7.14 6.17 3.62
CA SER A 127 -7.92 7.17 4.36
C SER A 127 -7.30 7.54 5.71
N ALA A 128 -6.61 6.60 6.34
CA ALA A 128 -5.96 6.84 7.63
C ALA A 128 -4.75 7.79 7.53
N VAL A 129 -4.10 7.89 6.37
CA VAL A 129 -2.88 8.69 6.17
C VAL A 129 -3.06 9.95 5.33
N ALA A 130 -4.17 10.06 4.60
CA ALA A 130 -4.49 11.20 3.72
C ALA A 130 -4.79 12.49 4.49
#